data_AF-A0A1F5KBS9-F1
#
_entry.id   AF-A0A1F5KBS9-F1
#
_cell.length_a   1.000
_cell.length_b   1.000
_cell.length_c   1.000
_cell.angle_alpha   90.00
_cell.angle_beta   90.00
_cell.angle_gamma   90.00
#
_symmetry.space_group_name_H-M   'P 1'
#
loop_
_entity.id
_entity.type
_entity.pdbx_description
1 polymer ?
#
loop_
_entity_poly.entity_id
_entity_poly.type
_entity_poly.pdbx_seq_one_letter_code
_entity_poly.pdbx_strand_id
1 'polypeptide(L)'
;MNIIFITAIFLSLFTTVAFAQNTSRQPSARPSPPSQATNRLEGAKLQVCQLRESAIKTRSERLIQLAATMQERFDATSERVKEYYTTRLLTEGKTVANYDSLVAQVQTKKDAVQTSLTNAQGDTTFSCTDSNPKTALMQFNEDMRSVLTALQEYRTAIKNLIVSINSVVGVENRTNPSTGAGSLNKGSNK
;
A
#
# COMPACT_ATOMS: atom_id res chain seq x y z
N MET A 1 -18.57 -12.34 18.41
CA MET A 1 -17.86 -13.61 18.18
C MET A 1 -17.12 -13.50 16.86
N ASN A 2 -15.80 -13.53 16.70
CA ASN A 2 -14.65 -13.72 17.57
C ASN A 2 -13.51 -12.86 16.99
N ILE A 3 -12.90 -12.00 17.80
CA ILE A 3 -11.71 -11.22 17.42
C ILE A 3 -10.51 -12.01 17.95
N ILE A 4 -9.75 -12.62 17.05
CA ILE A 4 -8.52 -13.34 17.40
C ILE A 4 -7.37 -12.33 17.33
N PHE A 5 -6.95 -11.86 18.51
CA PHE A 5 -5.69 -11.16 18.71
C PHE A 5 -4.53 -12.15 18.58
N ILE A 6 -3.70 -12.01 17.55
CA ILE A 6 -2.41 -12.69 17.46
C ILE A 6 -1.34 -11.70 17.94
N THR A 7 -1.03 -11.78 19.22
CA THR A 7 0.15 -11.16 19.84
C THR A 7 1.38 -11.99 19.50
N ALA A 8 2.10 -11.60 18.44
CA ALA A 8 3.38 -12.20 18.12
C ALA A 8 4.47 -11.57 19.00
N ILE A 9 4.95 -12.38 19.95
CA ILE A 9 6.08 -12.17 20.84
C ILE A 9 7.34 -11.99 19.97
N PHE A 10 7.83 -10.76 19.85
CA PHE A 10 9.13 -10.47 19.24
C PHE A 10 10.21 -10.59 20.33
N LEU A 11 10.78 -11.79 20.45
CA LEU A 11 11.93 -12.07 21.30
C LEU A 11 13.14 -11.25 20.82
N SER A 12 13.61 -10.43 21.74
CA SER A 12 14.82 -9.64 21.74
C SER A 12 16.09 -10.46 21.47
N LEU A 13 16.85 -10.08 20.44
CA LEU A 13 18.29 -10.29 20.37
C LEU A 13 18.97 -8.92 20.27
N PHE A 14 19.11 -8.25 21.42
CA PHE A 14 20.00 -7.10 21.55
C PHE A 14 21.43 -7.60 21.68
N THR A 15 22.16 -7.63 20.58
CA THR A 15 23.63 -7.72 20.61
C THR A 15 24.17 -6.40 21.12
N THR A 16 24.69 -6.39 22.35
CA THR A 16 25.37 -5.25 22.96
C THR A 16 26.69 -5.00 22.25
N VAL A 17 26.78 -3.89 21.51
CA VAL A 17 28.05 -3.39 20.97
C VAL A 17 28.82 -2.75 22.13
N ALA A 18 29.97 -3.31 22.48
CA ALA A 18 30.88 -2.73 23.46
C ALA A 18 31.43 -1.40 22.92
N PHE A 19 30.97 -0.28 23.47
CA PHE A 19 31.57 1.03 23.22
C PHE A 19 32.90 1.12 23.99
N ALA A 20 34.00 1.22 23.25
CA ALA A 20 35.32 1.55 23.80
C ALA A 20 35.27 2.92 24.51
N GLN A 21 35.70 2.95 25.76
CA GLN A 21 35.82 4.17 26.56
C GLN A 21 36.97 5.03 25.99
N ASN A 22 36.60 6.11 25.30
CA ASN A 22 37.54 7.10 24.80
C ASN A 22 38.07 7.92 25.98
N THR A 23 39.37 7.81 26.23
CA THR A 23 40.12 8.57 27.23
C THR A 23 39.86 10.07 27.12
N SER A 24 39.47 10.66 28.27
CA SER A 24 39.41 12.09 28.52
C SER A 24 40.74 12.76 28.18
N ARG A 25 40.82 13.38 26.98
CA ARG A 25 41.84 14.37 26.66
C ARG A 25 41.30 15.76 26.97
N GLN A 26 41.96 16.37 27.93
CA GLN A 26 42.06 17.80 28.27
C GLN A 26 41.61 18.77 27.14
N PRO A 27 40.83 19.82 27.46
CA PRO A 27 40.41 20.82 26.49
C PRO A 27 41.59 21.75 26.16
N SER A 28 42.42 21.37 25.19
CA SER A 28 43.29 22.32 24.51
C SER A 28 42.42 23.20 23.62
N ALA A 29 42.40 24.51 23.87
CA ALA A 29 41.74 25.50 23.05
C ALA A 29 42.19 25.34 21.58
N ARG A 30 41.32 24.74 20.75
CA ARG A 30 41.57 24.62 19.32
C ARG A 30 41.48 26.02 18.71
N PRO A 31 42.50 26.51 18.00
CA PRO A 31 42.37 27.73 17.23
C PRO A 31 41.19 27.58 16.27
N SER A 32 40.35 28.61 16.21
CA SER A 32 39.24 28.68 15.26
C SER A 32 39.79 28.46 13.85
N PRO A 33 39.17 27.59 13.04
CA PRO A 33 39.62 27.35 11.68
C PRO A 33 39.61 28.68 10.90
N PRO A 34 40.60 28.91 10.01
CA PRO A 34 40.65 30.12 9.20
C PRO A 34 39.36 30.24 8.37
N SER A 35 38.89 31.47 8.14
CA SER A 35 37.62 31.77 7.46
C SER A 35 37.46 31.12 6.07
N GLN A 36 38.56 30.82 5.40
CA GLN A 36 38.54 30.10 4.11
C GLN A 36 38.20 28.61 4.27
N ALA A 37 38.59 27.99 5.39
CA ALA A 37 38.27 26.59 5.69
C ALA A 37 36.80 26.42 6.09
N THR A 38 36.21 27.39 6.80
CA THR A 38 34.77 27.41 7.12
C THR A 38 33.94 27.58 5.85
N ASN A 39 34.31 28.50 4.96
CA ASN A 39 33.60 28.72 3.69
C ASN A 39 33.66 27.48 2.77
N ARG A 40 34.81 26.80 2.70
CA ARG A 40 34.95 25.53 1.95
C ARG A 40 34.09 24.42 2.53
N LEU A 41 34.02 24.32 3.85
CA LEU A 41 33.21 23.32 4.54
C LEU A 41 31.70 23.58 4.34
N GLU A 42 31.28 24.84 4.38
CA GLU A 42 29.91 25.25 4.10
C GLU A 42 29.50 24.99 2.66
N GLY A 43 30.37 25.30 1.68
CA GLY A 43 30.15 24.97 0.27
C GLY A 43 30.04 23.45 0.03
N ALA A 44 30.91 22.65 0.65
CA ALA A 44 30.85 21.19 0.54
C ALA A 44 29.58 20.61 1.19
N LYS A 45 29.16 21.13 2.35
CA LYS A 45 27.90 20.74 3.00
C LYS A 45 26.69 21.06 2.12
N LEU A 46 26.67 22.24 1.49
CA LEU A 46 25.61 22.64 0.57
C LEU A 46 25.53 21.71 -0.64
N GLN A 47 26.67 21.39 -1.27
CA GLN A 47 26.71 20.45 -2.39
C GLN A 47 26.19 19.06 -2.01
N VAL A 48 26.61 18.52 -0.86
CA VAL A 48 26.10 17.23 -0.36
C VAL A 48 24.60 17.30 -0.11
N CYS A 49 24.10 18.42 0.40
CA CYS A 49 22.68 18.60 0.60
C CYS A 49 21.92 18.61 -0.72
N GLN A 50 22.36 19.40 -1.71
CA GLN A 50 21.73 19.49 -3.03
C GLN A 50 21.68 18.13 -3.76
N LEU A 51 22.74 17.32 -3.63
CA LEU A 51 22.76 15.96 -4.16
C LEU A 51 21.75 15.04 -3.45
N ARG A 52 21.54 15.22 -2.15
CA ARG A 52 20.51 14.47 -1.41
C ARG A 52 19.11 14.95 -1.76
N GLU A 53 18.92 16.25 -1.92
CA GLU A 53 17.67 16.87 -2.34
C GLU A 53 17.21 16.33 -3.69
N SER A 54 18.08 16.31 -4.69
CA SER A 54 17.72 15.77 -6.00
C SER A 54 17.39 14.28 -5.93
N ALA A 55 18.16 13.50 -5.17
CA ALA A 55 17.87 12.08 -4.95
C ALA A 55 16.53 11.85 -4.25
N ILE A 56 16.18 12.69 -3.26
CA ILE A 56 14.89 12.65 -2.56
C ILE A 56 13.76 12.98 -3.54
N LYS A 57 13.85 14.08 -4.28
CA LYS A 57 12.85 14.49 -5.27
C LYS A 57 12.57 13.39 -6.29
N THR A 58 13.61 12.85 -6.92
CA THR A 58 13.47 11.75 -7.88
C THR A 58 12.85 10.52 -7.24
N ARG A 59 13.19 10.19 -5.99
CA ARG A 59 12.58 9.06 -5.29
C ARG A 59 11.10 9.31 -5.02
N SER A 60 10.74 10.51 -4.57
CA SER A 60 9.35 10.89 -4.30
C SER A 60 8.49 10.83 -5.56
N GLU A 61 8.97 11.39 -6.66
CA GLU A 61 8.31 11.33 -7.97
C GLU A 61 8.06 9.89 -8.44
N ARG A 62 9.07 9.02 -8.33
CA ARG A 62 8.93 7.60 -8.70
C ARG A 62 7.92 6.86 -7.83
N LEU A 63 7.82 7.19 -6.54
CA LEU A 63 6.84 6.58 -5.65
C LEU A 63 5.42 7.01 -5.99
N ILE A 64 5.20 8.30 -6.29
CA ILE A 64 3.92 8.82 -6.75
C ILE A 64 3.53 8.16 -8.08
N GLN A 65 4.46 8.07 -9.03
CA GLN A 65 4.22 7.43 -10.32
C GLN A 65 3.85 5.96 -10.16
N LEU A 66 4.56 5.22 -9.31
CA LEU A 66 4.26 3.83 -9.01
C LEU A 66 2.83 3.67 -8.46
N ALA A 67 2.45 4.51 -7.49
CA ALA A 67 1.12 4.47 -6.90
C ALA A 67 0.02 4.83 -7.90
N ALA A 68 0.25 5.81 -8.78
CA ALA A 68 -0.66 6.14 -9.88
C ALA A 68 -0.85 4.96 -10.85
N THR A 69 0.24 4.31 -11.28
CA THR A 69 0.16 3.10 -12.12
C THR A 69 -0.59 1.95 -11.43
N MET A 70 -0.46 1.81 -10.11
CA MET A 70 -1.25 0.83 -9.35
C MET A 70 -2.74 1.17 -9.37
N GLN A 71 -3.11 2.44 -9.17
CA GLN A 71 -4.50 2.90 -9.28
C GLN A 71 -5.08 2.60 -10.67
N GLU A 72 -4.35 2.92 -11.74
CA GLU A 72 -4.79 2.64 -13.12
C GLU A 72 -5.07 1.15 -13.37
N ARG A 73 -4.22 0.26 -12.85
CA ARG A 73 -4.42 -1.20 -12.97
C ARG A 73 -5.65 -1.67 -12.19
N PHE A 74 -5.91 -1.08 -11.03
CA PHE A 74 -7.10 -1.36 -10.24
C PHE A 74 -8.36 -0.85 -10.94
N ASP A 75 -8.31 0.35 -11.53
CA ASP A 75 -9.40 0.92 -12.32
C ASP A 75 -9.77 0.00 -13.49
N ALA A 76 -8.80 -0.39 -14.31
CA ALA A 76 -9.01 -1.30 -15.43
C ALA A 76 -9.59 -2.66 -14.99
N THR A 77 -9.19 -3.16 -13.82
CA THR A 77 -9.76 -4.40 -13.26
C THR A 77 -11.20 -4.19 -12.84
N SER A 78 -11.50 -3.11 -12.12
CA SER A 78 -12.85 -2.80 -11.66
C SER A 78 -13.81 -2.61 -12.84
N GLU A 79 -13.35 -1.99 -13.92
CA GLU A 79 -14.13 -1.73 -15.12
C GLU A 79 -14.51 -3.03 -15.83
N ARG A 80 -13.53 -3.90 -16.10
CA ARG A 80 -13.79 -5.22 -16.70
C ARG A 80 -14.77 -6.06 -15.88
N VAL A 81 -14.67 -5.99 -14.56
CA VAL A 81 -15.56 -6.73 -13.65
C VAL A 81 -17.00 -6.18 -13.73
N LYS A 82 -17.15 -4.85 -13.72
CA LYS A 82 -18.47 -4.20 -13.91
C LYS A 82 -19.07 -4.51 -15.27
N GLU A 83 -18.26 -4.42 -16.34
CA GLU A 83 -18.67 -4.73 -17.71
C GLU A 83 -19.10 -6.20 -17.86
N TYR A 84 -18.33 -7.14 -17.29
CA TYR A 84 -18.70 -8.56 -17.30
C TYR A 84 -20.07 -8.78 -16.63
N TYR A 85 -20.30 -8.16 -15.48
CA TYR A 85 -21.59 -8.25 -14.79
C TYR A 85 -22.74 -7.70 -15.64
N THR A 86 -22.60 -6.49 -16.19
CA THR A 86 -23.69 -5.81 -16.90
C THR A 86 -23.98 -6.42 -18.27
N THR A 87 -22.96 -6.91 -18.99
CA THR A 87 -23.11 -7.40 -20.36
C THR A 87 -23.40 -8.90 -20.44
N ARG A 88 -22.89 -9.71 -19.49
CA ARG A 88 -23.04 -11.18 -19.50
C ARG A 88 -24.00 -11.68 -18.44
N LEU A 89 -23.77 -11.34 -17.17
CA LEU A 89 -24.55 -11.96 -16.10
C LEU A 89 -25.99 -11.49 -16.06
N LEU A 90 -26.23 -10.18 -16.28
CA LEU A 90 -27.60 -9.67 -16.35
C LEU A 90 -28.39 -10.25 -17.53
N THR A 91 -27.74 -10.52 -18.67
CA THR A 91 -28.41 -11.13 -19.83
C THR A 91 -28.72 -12.61 -19.61
N GLU A 92 -27.94 -13.29 -18.78
CA GLU A 92 -28.20 -14.65 -18.28
C GLU A 92 -29.22 -14.69 -17.11
N GLY A 93 -29.77 -13.54 -16.70
CA GLY A 93 -30.71 -13.45 -15.57
C GLY A 93 -30.05 -13.64 -14.19
N LYS A 94 -28.72 -13.64 -14.11
CA LYS A 94 -27.95 -13.76 -12.86
C LYS A 94 -27.78 -12.39 -12.22
N THR A 95 -28.21 -12.24 -10.98
CA THR A 95 -28.15 -10.97 -10.24
C THR A 95 -27.35 -11.13 -8.95
N VAL A 96 -26.52 -10.13 -8.65
CA VAL A 96 -25.73 -10.11 -7.41
C VAL A 96 -26.44 -9.22 -6.39
N ALA A 97 -26.78 -9.80 -5.24
CA ALA A 97 -27.32 -9.03 -4.13
C ALA A 97 -26.32 -7.94 -3.69
N ASN A 98 -26.81 -6.73 -3.44
CA ASN A 98 -26.01 -5.57 -3.02
C ASN A 98 -24.95 -5.10 -4.03
N TYR A 99 -25.08 -5.43 -5.32
CA TYR A 99 -24.13 -5.00 -6.37
C TYR A 99 -23.84 -3.49 -6.33
N ASP A 100 -24.88 -2.66 -6.28
CA ASP A 100 -24.73 -1.20 -6.26
C ASP A 100 -23.94 -0.70 -5.05
N SER A 101 -24.14 -1.32 -3.89
CA SER A 101 -23.36 -1.02 -2.68
C SER A 101 -21.89 -1.39 -2.85
N LEU A 102 -21.59 -2.54 -3.47
CA LEU A 102 -20.21 -2.96 -3.75
C LEU A 102 -19.53 -2.02 -4.74
N VAL A 103 -20.23 -1.58 -5.79
CA VAL A 103 -19.73 -0.58 -6.75
C VAL A 103 -19.48 0.77 -6.06
N ALA A 104 -20.40 1.22 -5.20
CA ALA A 104 -20.22 2.44 -4.43
C ALA A 104 -18.98 2.35 -3.52
N GLN A 105 -18.77 1.22 -2.84
CA GLN A 105 -17.57 1.00 -2.02
C GLN A 105 -16.29 1.05 -2.85
N VAL A 106 -16.27 0.41 -4.03
CA VAL A 106 -15.13 0.48 -4.98
C VAL A 106 -14.84 1.94 -5.35
N GLN A 107 -15.87 2.74 -5.66
CA GLN A 107 -15.71 4.16 -5.98
C GLN A 107 -15.18 4.97 -4.80
N THR A 108 -15.77 4.83 -3.60
CA THR A 108 -15.30 5.53 -2.40
C THR A 108 -13.83 5.23 -2.10
N LYS A 109 -13.39 3.97 -2.29
CA LYS A 109 -11.98 3.61 -2.06
C LYS A 109 -11.06 4.12 -3.18
N LYS A 110 -11.52 4.18 -4.43
CA LYS A 110 -10.81 4.88 -5.51
C LYS A 110 -10.59 6.36 -5.15
N ASP A 111 -11.64 7.05 -4.70
CA ASP A 111 -11.56 8.46 -4.33
C ASP A 111 -10.58 8.69 -3.17
N ALA A 112 -10.56 7.79 -2.18
CA ALA A 112 -9.59 7.84 -1.09
C ALA A 112 -8.12 7.71 -1.55
N VAL A 113 -7.85 6.87 -2.57
CA VAL A 113 -6.52 6.79 -3.19
C VAL A 113 -6.18 8.13 -3.86
N GLN A 114 -7.11 8.71 -4.62
CA GLN A 114 -6.90 9.97 -5.31
C GLN A 114 -6.61 11.11 -4.32
N THR A 115 -7.38 11.22 -3.24
CA THR A 115 -7.13 12.21 -2.18
C THR A 115 -5.75 12.02 -1.55
N SER A 116 -5.38 10.79 -1.22
CA SER A 116 -4.08 10.50 -0.60
C SER A 116 -2.91 10.81 -1.54
N LEU A 117 -3.07 10.54 -2.84
CA LEU A 117 -2.07 10.88 -3.87
C LEU A 117 -1.91 12.38 -4.03
N THR A 118 -3.01 13.13 -4.06
CA THR A 118 -2.98 14.60 -4.14
C THR A 118 -2.24 15.21 -2.95
N ASN A 119 -2.47 14.69 -1.74
CA ASN A 119 -1.75 15.15 -0.54
C ASN A 119 -0.24 14.88 -0.66
N ALA A 120 0.13 13.63 -0.99
CA ALA A 120 1.53 13.23 -1.15
C ALA A 120 2.25 14.03 -2.24
N GLN A 121 1.55 14.44 -3.31
CA GLN A 121 2.09 15.29 -4.37
C GLN A 121 2.41 16.71 -3.87
N GLY A 122 1.59 17.26 -2.98
CA GLY A 122 1.80 18.57 -2.36
C GLY A 122 3.10 18.64 -1.54
N ASP A 123 3.49 17.52 -0.92
CA ASP A 123 4.64 17.44 -0.01
C ASP A 123 5.96 17.06 -0.69
N THR A 124 6.02 17.09 -2.02
CA THR A 124 7.25 16.79 -2.78
C THR A 124 8.29 17.93 -2.74
N THR A 125 7.93 19.07 -2.16
CA THR A 125 8.77 20.28 -2.10
C THR A 125 9.78 20.19 -0.96
N PHE A 126 10.87 19.45 -1.17
CA PHE A 126 12.03 19.43 -0.29
C PHE A 126 13.07 20.45 -0.74
N SER A 127 13.55 21.33 0.15
CA SER A 127 14.70 22.18 -0.11
C SER A 127 15.72 22.16 1.03
N CYS A 128 16.98 22.03 0.67
CA CYS A 128 18.12 22.11 1.58
C CYS A 128 18.33 23.49 2.23
N THR A 129 17.69 24.53 1.69
CA THR A 129 17.75 25.89 2.24
C THR A 129 16.60 26.19 3.20
N ASP A 130 15.64 25.28 3.33
CA ASP A 130 14.50 25.48 4.23
C ASP A 130 14.95 25.38 5.68
N SER A 131 14.17 26.04 6.56
CA SER A 131 14.41 25.98 8.00
C SER A 131 14.15 24.58 8.57
N ASN A 132 13.26 23.78 7.97
CA ASN A 132 12.83 22.48 8.48
C ASN A 132 12.64 21.39 7.39
N PRO A 133 13.65 21.07 6.56
CA PRO A 133 13.55 20.07 5.49
C PRO A 133 13.20 18.66 5.99
N LYS A 134 13.56 18.35 7.24
CA LYS A 134 13.23 17.08 7.87
C LYS A 134 11.72 16.90 8.06
N THR A 135 11.01 17.97 8.40
CA THR A 135 9.56 17.93 8.64
C THR A 135 8.81 17.65 7.34
N ALA A 136 9.18 18.32 6.25
CA ALA A 136 8.60 18.06 4.92
C ALA A 136 8.79 16.59 4.49
N LEU A 137 9.99 16.05 4.70
CA LEU A 137 10.25 14.64 4.39
C LEU A 137 9.45 13.67 5.29
N MET A 138 9.27 14.00 6.57
CA MET A 138 8.44 13.18 7.47
C MET A 138 6.98 13.18 7.00
N GLN A 139 6.45 14.35 6.65
CA GLN A 139 5.09 14.49 6.14
C GLN A 139 4.89 13.67 4.85
N PHE A 140 5.80 13.80 3.87
CA PHE A 140 5.75 13.00 2.64
C PHE A 140 5.73 11.49 2.92
N ASN A 141 6.50 11.02 3.91
CA ASN A 141 6.50 9.59 4.27
C ASN A 141 5.19 9.15 4.93
N GLU A 142 4.56 9.99 5.74
CA GLU A 142 3.26 9.74 6.35
C GLU A 142 2.17 9.68 5.28
N ASP A 143 2.18 10.62 4.34
CA ASP A 143 1.28 10.68 3.20
C ASP A 143 1.41 9.45 2.31
N MET A 144 2.63 8.99 2.01
CA MET A 144 2.84 7.76 1.24
C MET A 144 2.36 6.49 1.98
N ARG A 145 2.34 6.47 3.31
CA ARG A 145 1.71 5.37 4.08
C ARG A 145 0.19 5.41 3.95
N SER A 146 -0.39 6.61 3.92
CA SER A 146 -1.82 6.80 3.65
C SER A 146 -2.19 6.32 2.25
N VAL A 147 -1.38 6.66 1.23
CA VAL A 147 -1.53 6.15 -0.15
C VAL A 147 -1.50 4.62 -0.19
N LEU A 148 -0.53 3.99 0.49
CA LEU A 148 -0.43 2.54 0.54
C LEU A 148 -1.68 1.90 1.17
N THR A 149 -2.17 2.47 2.26
CA THR A 149 -3.37 1.99 2.95
C THR A 149 -4.60 2.11 2.06
N ALA A 150 -4.79 3.27 1.42
CA ALA A 150 -5.88 3.49 0.48
C ALA A 150 -5.84 2.50 -0.70
N LEU A 151 -4.66 2.22 -1.27
CA LEU A 151 -4.50 1.25 -2.36
C LEU A 151 -4.87 -0.18 -1.91
N GLN A 152 -4.54 -0.58 -0.68
CA GLN A 152 -4.92 -1.89 -0.13
C GLN A 152 -6.43 -2.01 0.06
N GLU A 153 -7.06 -0.96 0.57
CA GLU A 153 -8.51 -0.91 0.73
C GLU A 153 -9.23 -0.94 -0.62
N TYR A 154 -8.72 -0.21 -1.62
CA TYR A 154 -9.28 -0.21 -2.97
C TYR A 154 -9.18 -1.60 -3.61
N ARG A 155 -8.01 -2.24 -3.53
CA ARG A 155 -7.84 -3.64 -3.98
C ARG A 155 -8.81 -4.59 -3.28
N THR A 156 -9.03 -4.40 -1.98
CA THR A 156 -9.94 -5.25 -1.19
C THR A 156 -11.40 -5.06 -1.62
N ALA A 157 -11.83 -3.81 -1.87
CA ALA A 157 -13.17 -3.53 -2.39
C ALA A 157 -13.41 -4.20 -3.75
N ILE A 158 -12.43 -4.13 -4.67
CA ILE A 158 -12.50 -4.81 -5.96
C ILE A 158 -12.59 -6.33 -5.78
N LYS A 159 -11.80 -6.91 -4.87
CA LYS A 159 -11.85 -8.35 -4.57
C LYS A 159 -13.24 -8.75 -4.05
N ASN A 160 -13.83 -7.96 -3.16
CA ASN A 160 -15.16 -8.24 -2.62
C ASN A 160 -16.22 -8.24 -3.74
N LEU A 161 -16.16 -7.26 -4.65
CA LEU A 161 -17.02 -7.23 -5.84
C LEU A 161 -16.86 -8.49 -6.70
N ILE A 162 -15.62 -8.90 -6.99
CA ILE A 162 -15.32 -10.11 -7.77
C ILE A 162 -15.87 -11.37 -7.08
N VAL A 163 -15.67 -11.51 -5.77
CA VAL A 163 -16.16 -12.67 -5.01
C VAL A 163 -17.68 -12.75 -5.04
N SER A 164 -18.38 -11.63 -4.87
CA SER A 164 -19.85 -11.58 -4.95
C SER A 164 -20.35 -11.94 -6.34
N ILE A 165 -19.70 -11.45 -7.40
CA ILE A 165 -20.01 -11.82 -8.79
C ILE A 165 -19.78 -13.31 -9.04
N ASN A 166 -18.65 -13.86 -8.60
CA ASN A 166 -18.36 -15.28 -8.78
C ASN A 166 -19.30 -16.19 -7.99
N SER A 167 -19.90 -15.70 -6.90
CA SER A 167 -20.83 -16.49 -6.10
C SER A 167 -22.09 -16.88 -6.89
N VAL A 168 -22.55 -16.05 -7.82
CA VAL A 168 -23.73 -16.33 -8.65
C VAL A 168 -23.40 -17.15 -9.90
N VAL A 169 -22.14 -17.12 -10.35
CA VAL A 169 -21.65 -17.99 -11.44
C VAL A 169 -21.44 -19.43 -10.94
N GLY A 170 -20.95 -19.59 -9.71
CA GLY A 170 -20.64 -20.90 -9.12
C GLY A 170 -21.85 -21.75 -8.72
N VAL A 171 -23.07 -21.19 -8.69
CA VAL A 171 -24.30 -21.95 -8.37
C VAL A 171 -24.62 -22.96 -9.47
N GLU A 172 -24.38 -22.65 -10.75
CA GLU A 172 -24.70 -23.56 -11.85
C GLU A 172 -23.79 -24.80 -11.92
N ASN A 173 -22.51 -24.67 -11.54
CA ASN A 173 -21.57 -25.79 -11.58
C ASN A 173 -21.77 -26.82 -10.44
N ARG A 174 -22.65 -26.54 -9.47
CA ARG A 174 -22.93 -27.46 -8.34
C ARG A 174 -24.26 -28.19 -8.46
N THR A 175 -25.12 -27.80 -9.38
CA THR A 175 -26.37 -28.50 -9.70
C THR A 175 -26.19 -29.46 -10.88
N ASN A 176 -25.20 -30.34 -10.80
CA ASN A 176 -25.25 -31.61 -11.54
C ASN A 176 -25.81 -32.66 -10.59
N PRO A 177 -27.06 -33.14 -10.79
CA PRO A 177 -27.63 -34.13 -9.89
C PRO A 177 -26.86 -35.43 -10.03
N SER A 178 -26.26 -35.88 -8.93
CA SER A 178 -25.95 -37.28 -8.70
C SER A 178 -27.26 -38.09 -8.68
N THR A 179 -27.88 -38.26 -9.85
CA THR A 179 -28.88 -39.29 -10.10
C THR A 179 -28.12 -40.60 -10.32
N GLY A 180 -27.70 -41.18 -9.19
CA GLY A 180 -27.07 -42.49 -9.11
C GLY A 180 -27.72 -43.30 -8.00
N ALA A 181 -29.05 -43.36 -8.02
CA ALA A 181 -29.82 -44.29 -7.21
C ALA A 181 -29.54 -45.72 -7.69
N GLY A 182 -28.49 -46.34 -7.15
CA GLY A 182 -28.21 -47.76 -7.24
C GLY A 182 -28.64 -48.48 -5.96
N SER A 183 -29.93 -48.45 -5.65
CA SER A 183 -30.52 -49.37 -4.66
C SER A 183 -30.61 -50.75 -5.32
N LEU A 184 -29.55 -51.56 -5.17
CA LEU A 184 -29.61 -52.98 -5.51
C LEU A 184 -30.12 -53.75 -4.30
N ASN A 185 -31.44 -53.91 -4.28
CA ASN A 185 -32.17 -54.85 -3.46
C ASN A 185 -31.69 -56.28 -3.76
N LYS A 186 -31.02 -56.94 -2.81
CA LYS A 186 -30.68 -58.37 -2.91
C LYS A 186 -31.53 -59.15 -1.91
N GLY A 187 -32.76 -59.43 -2.32
CA GLY A 187 -33.64 -60.40 -1.68
C GLY A 187 -33.67 -61.73 -2.44
N SER A 188 -33.49 -62.82 -1.68
CA SER A 188 -34.03 -64.17 -1.92
C SER A 188 -33.36 -65.05 -2.99
N ASN A 189 -32.78 -66.20 -2.59
CA ASN A 189 -33.50 -67.46 -2.31
C ASN A 189 -32.58 -68.69 -2.54
N LYS A 190 -32.81 -69.72 -1.71
CA LYS A 190 -32.27 -71.10 -1.69
C LYS A 190 -30.86 -71.35 -1.15
#